data_AF-H6VQG1-F1
#
_entry.id   AF-H6VQG1-F1
#
_cell.length_a   1.000
_cell.length_b   1.000
_cell.length_c   1.000
_cell.angle_alpha   90.00
_cell.angle_beta   90.00
_cell.angle_gamma   90.00
#
_symmetry.space_group_name_H-M   'P 1'
#
loop_
_entity.id
_entity.type
_entity.pdbx_description
1 polymer ?
#
loop_
_entity_poly.entity_id
_entity_poly.type
_entity_poly.pdbx_seq_one_letter_code
_entity_poly.pdbx_strand_id
1 'polypeptide(L)'
;DHVASYGLNVYQSYGPSGYFTHEFDGDEEFYVDLEKKETVWQLPLFSKFRSFDPQGALRNIATAKYNLNILIKRSNNTAAVNQVPEVTVFPKSPVMLGQPNTLIC
;
A
#
# COMPACT_ATOMS: atom_id res chain seq x y z
N ASP A 1 -16.65 16.65 4.95
CA ASP A 1 -15.29 16.72 4.38
C ASP A 1 -14.75 15.31 4.19
N HIS A 2 -13.95 15.11 3.15
CA HIS A 2 -13.36 13.81 2.77
C HIS A 2 -11.88 14.00 2.44
N VAL A 3 -11.06 12.97 2.62
CA VAL A 3 -9.62 12.98 2.29
C VAL A 3 -9.30 11.83 1.35
N ALA A 4 -8.60 12.14 0.27
CA ALA A 4 -8.19 11.15 -0.72
C ALA A 4 -6.68 11.23 -0.98
N SER A 5 -6.03 10.06 -1.06
CA SER A 5 -4.65 9.91 -1.49
C SER A 5 -4.62 9.11 -2.78
N TYR A 6 -4.55 9.79 -3.92
CA TYR A 6 -4.56 9.15 -5.25
C TYR A 6 -3.14 8.94 -5.77
N GLY A 7 -2.46 7.96 -5.18
CA GLY A 7 -1.12 7.56 -5.57
C GLY A 7 -0.13 7.76 -4.44
N LEU A 8 -0.31 7.01 -3.36
CA LEU A 8 0.72 6.83 -2.34
C LEU A 8 1.79 5.91 -2.92
N ASN A 9 3.06 6.36 -2.90
CA ASN A 9 4.18 5.63 -3.48
C ASN A 9 5.24 5.37 -2.42
N VAL A 10 5.63 4.11 -2.24
CA VAL A 10 6.77 3.74 -1.40
C VAL A 10 7.78 2.98 -2.25
N TYR A 11 9.06 3.31 -2.11
CA TYR A 11 10.15 2.55 -2.71
C TYR A 11 11.33 2.48 -1.74
N GLN A 12 11.92 1.29 -1.60
CA GLN A 12 13.08 1.05 -0.74
C GLN A 12 14.12 0.18 -1.46
N SER A 13 15.38 0.25 -1.01
CA SER A 13 16.51 -0.45 -1.65
C SER A 13 16.81 -1.85 -1.09
N TYR A 14 16.34 -2.17 0.13
CA TYR A 14 16.68 -3.43 0.82
C TYR A 14 15.73 -4.60 0.51
N GLY A 15 14.93 -4.52 -0.55
CA GLY A 15 14.02 -5.59 -0.96
C GLY A 15 13.45 -5.38 -2.37
N PRO A 16 12.76 -6.39 -2.93
CA PRO A 16 12.32 -6.39 -4.32
C PRO A 16 11.09 -5.50 -4.64
N SER A 17 10.46 -4.85 -3.68
CA SER A 17 9.14 -4.23 -3.89
C SER A 17 9.08 -2.75 -3.50
N GLY A 18 8.67 -1.92 -4.46
CA GLY A 18 7.93 -0.71 -4.15
C GLY A 18 6.45 -1.04 -3.97
N TYR A 19 5.66 -0.07 -3.52
CA TYR A 19 4.22 -0.23 -3.33
C TYR A 19 3.47 1.03 -3.79
N PHE A 20 2.29 0.82 -4.37
CA PHE A 20 1.42 1.86 -4.88
C PHE A 20 -0.03 1.60 -4.46
N THR A 21 -0.66 2.59 -3.83
CA THR A 21 -2.08 2.56 -3.44
C THR A 21 -2.83 3.83 -3.76
N HIS A 22 -4.16 3.67 -3.87
CA HIS A 22 -5.11 4.74 -3.65
C HIS A 22 -5.87 4.50 -2.35
N GLU A 23 -6.09 5.57 -1.58
CA GLU A 23 -6.83 5.54 -0.32
C GLU A 23 -7.90 6.63 -0.31
N PHE A 24 -9.03 6.34 0.34
CA PHE A 24 -10.14 7.28 0.54
C PHE A 24 -10.66 7.17 1.97
N ASP A 25 -10.66 8.29 2.70
CA ASP A 25 -11.03 8.37 4.12
C ASP A 25 -10.29 7.37 5.03
N GLY A 26 -9.08 6.96 4.64
CA GLY A 26 -8.21 6.04 5.37
C GLY A 26 -8.37 4.57 4.99
N ASP A 27 -9.35 4.22 4.16
CA ASP A 27 -9.51 2.88 3.60
C ASP A 27 -8.78 2.74 2.26
N GLU A 28 -8.13 1.59 2.05
CA GLU A 28 -7.52 1.25 0.77
C GLU A 28 -8.61 1.02 -0.30
N GLU A 29 -8.52 1.74 -1.41
CA GLU A 29 -9.37 1.52 -2.58
C GLU A 29 -8.83 0.35 -3.43
N PHE A 30 -7.54 0.41 -3.75
CA PHE A 30 -6.81 -0.60 -4.52
C PHE A 30 -5.29 -0.43 -4.35
N TYR A 31 -4.56 -1.50 -4.65
CA TYR A 31 -3.12 -1.46 -4.89
C TYR A 31 -2.78 -1.92 -6.31
N VAL A 32 -1.55 -1.66 -6.77
CA VAL A 32 -1.04 -2.20 -8.03
C VAL A 32 -0.03 -3.31 -7.76
N ASP A 33 -0.31 -4.51 -8.26
CA ASP A 33 0.66 -5.59 -8.33
C ASP A 33 1.68 -5.24 -9.42
N LEU A 34 2.88 -4.82 -8.99
CA LEU A 34 3.91 -4.30 -9.89
C LEU A 34 4.56 -5.39 -10.76
N GLU A 35 4.51 -6.64 -10.32
CA GLU A 35 5.05 -7.78 -11.06
C GLU A 35 4.10 -8.19 -12.18
N LYS A 36 2.82 -8.37 -11.84
CA LYS A 36 1.78 -8.71 -12.80
C LYS A 36 1.28 -7.52 -13.61
N LYS A 37 1.60 -6.30 -13.17
CA LYS A 37 1.18 -5.04 -13.77
C LYS A 37 -0.34 -4.94 -13.83
N GLU A 38 -1.01 -5.22 -12.72
CA GLU A 38 -2.47 -5.21 -12.62
C GLU A 38 -2.95 -4.40 -11.41
N THR A 39 -4.12 -3.78 -11.56
CA THR A 39 -4.80 -3.07 -10.47
C THR A 39 -5.66 -4.06 -9.69
N VAL A 40 -5.40 -4.21 -8.39
CA VAL A 40 -6.11 -5.12 -7.50
C VAL A 40 -6.97 -4.31 -6.52
N TRP A 41 -8.28 -4.45 -6.66
CA TRP A 41 -9.26 -3.71 -5.84
C TRP A 41 -9.54 -4.42 -4.53
N GLN A 42 -9.49 -3.68 -3.42
CA GLN A 42 -9.81 -4.22 -2.09
C GLN A 42 -11.26 -4.71 -2.03
N LEU A 43 -12.18 -3.96 -2.63
CA LEU A 43 -13.56 -4.39 -2.87
C LEU A 43 -13.76 -4.64 -4.37
N PRO A 44 -13.95 -5.90 -4.81
CA PRO A 44 -14.12 -6.22 -6.24
C PRO A 44 -15.26 -5.47 -6.92
N LEU A 45 -16.27 -5.04 -6.15
CA LEU A 45 -17.39 -4.25 -6.64
C LEU A 45 -16.94 -2.92 -7.28
N PHE A 46 -15.91 -2.26 -6.74
CA PHE A 46 -15.43 -0.98 -7.25
C PHE A 46 -14.86 -1.08 -8.67
N SER A 47 -14.26 -2.23 -9.01
CA SER A 47 -13.73 -2.47 -10.37
C SER A 47 -14.79 -2.42 -11.47
N LYS A 48 -16.09 -2.52 -11.12
CA LYS A 48 -17.21 -2.40 -12.06
C LYS A 48 -17.59 -0.95 -12.38
N PHE A 49 -17.25 -0.02 -11.49
CA PHE A 49 -17.66 1.39 -11.59
C PHE A 49 -16.51 2.32 -11.93
N ARG A 50 -15.28 1.90 -11.65
CA ARG A 50 -14.06 2.67 -11.89
C ARG A 50 -12.91 1.73 -12.23
N SER A 51 -11.95 2.28 -12.95
CA SER A 51 -10.74 1.57 -13.36
C SER A 51 -9.52 2.43 -13.08
N PHE A 52 -8.35 1.80 -13.05
CA PHE A 52 -7.07 2.46 -12.96
C PHE A 52 -6.09 1.73 -13.87
N ASP A 53 -5.37 2.48 -14.71
CA ASP A 53 -4.32 1.94 -15.55
C ASP A 53 -3.04 1.73 -14.72
N PRO A 54 -2.60 0.46 -14.52
CA PRO A 54 -1.42 0.16 -13.71
C PRO A 54 -0.13 0.80 -14.26
N GLN A 55 -0.10 1.24 -15.53
CA GLN A 55 1.02 1.98 -16.10
C GLN A 55 1.33 3.28 -15.35
N GLY A 56 0.31 3.93 -14.76
CA GLY A 56 0.50 5.10 -13.91
C GLY A 56 1.35 4.80 -12.68
N ALA A 57 1.04 3.71 -11.97
CA ALA A 57 1.80 3.24 -10.82
C ALA A 57 3.23 2.85 -11.20
N LEU A 58 3.41 2.09 -12.29
CA LEU A 58 4.74 1.68 -12.76
C LEU A 58 5.65 2.88 -13.03
N ARG A 59 5.11 3.95 -13.63
CA ARG A 59 5.84 5.20 -13.87
C ARG A 59 6.24 5.84 -12.55
N ASN A 60 5.31 5.95 -11.60
CA ASN A 60 5.61 6.59 -10.32
C ASN A 60 6.64 5.81 -9.50
N ILE A 61 6.59 4.48 -9.51
CA ILE A 61 7.60 3.63 -8.86
C ILE A 61 8.97 3.80 -9.51
N ALA A 62 9.06 3.90 -10.84
CA ALA A 62 10.31 4.19 -11.53
C ALA A 62 10.88 5.58 -11.12
N THR A 63 10.02 6.58 -10.99
CA THR A 63 10.41 7.91 -10.48
C THR A 63 10.84 7.86 -9.01
N ALA A 64 10.14 7.12 -8.15
CA ALA A 64 10.50 6.94 -6.75
C ALA A 64 11.87 6.27 -6.59
N LYS A 65 12.16 5.24 -7.41
CA LYS A 65 13.49 4.62 -7.48
C LYS A 65 14.59 5.61 -7.85
N TYR A 66 14.36 6.42 -8.89
CA TYR A 66 15.30 7.45 -9.31
C TYR A 66 15.56 8.47 -8.19
N ASN A 67 14.50 8.97 -7.56
CA ASN A 67 14.58 9.94 -6.47
C ASN A 67 15.28 9.35 -5.24
N LEU A 68 15.00 8.10 -4.88
CA LEU A 68 15.66 7.42 -3.76
C LEU A 68 17.17 7.36 -3.97
N ASN A 69 17.65 7.03 -5.17
CA ASN A 69 19.08 7.00 -5.48
C ASN A 69 19.76 8.37 -5.29
N ILE A 70 19.04 9.46 -5.59
CA ILE A 70 19.54 10.82 -5.35
C ILE A 70 19.56 11.12 -3.85
N LEU A 71 18.50 10.77 -3.12
CA LEU A 71 18.39 11.03 -1.68
C LEU A 71 19.40 10.24 -0.86
N ILE A 72 19.70 9.00 -1.23
CA ILE A 72 20.76 8.19 -0.60
C ILE A 72 22.11 8.92 -0.71
N LYS A 73 22.47 9.42 -1.91
CA LYS A 73 23.72 10.17 -2.10
C LYS A 73 23.72 11.48 -1.32
N ARG A 74 22.61 12.23 -1.37
CA ARG A 74 22.49 13.54 -0.71
C ARG A 74 22.54 13.45 0.82
N SER A 75 22.03 12.35 1.37
CA SER A 75 22.03 12.08 2.81
C SER A 75 23.31 11.41 3.30
N ASN A 76 24.37 11.33 2.47
CA ASN A 76 25.60 10.61 2.79
C ASN A 76 25.35 9.15 3.20
N ASN A 77 24.41 8.47 2.54
CA ASN A 77 23.99 7.10 2.82
C ASN A 77 23.42 6.90 4.23
N THR A 78 22.72 7.90 4.78
CA THR A 78 21.99 7.73 6.04
C THR A 78 20.90 6.66 5.88
N ALA A 79 20.92 5.63 6.72
CA ALA A 79 19.93 4.56 6.71
C ALA A 79 18.67 4.94 7.49
N ALA A 80 17.53 4.34 7.13
CA ALA A 80 16.31 4.44 7.92
C ALA A 80 16.51 3.77 9.30
N VAL A 81 15.93 4.37 10.35
CA VAL A 81 16.00 3.82 11.71
C VAL A 81 14.92 2.75 11.87
N ASN A 82 15.31 1.55 12.32
CA ASN A 82 14.38 0.49 12.64
C ASN A 82 13.47 0.89 13.80
N GLN A 83 12.17 0.62 13.67
CA GLN A 83 11.16 0.82 14.71
C GLN A 83 10.58 -0.53 15.12
N VAL A 84 10.19 -0.67 16.39
CA VAL A 84 9.50 -1.87 16.89
C VAL A 84 8.01 -1.69 16.64
N PRO A 85 7.33 -2.56 15.87
CA PRO A 85 5.90 -2.45 15.64
C PRO A 85 5.11 -2.86 16.90
N GLU A 86 4.03 -2.15 17.18
CA GLU A 86 3.02 -2.57 18.15
C GLU A 86 1.94 -3.39 17.44
N VAL A 87 1.50 -4.49 18.07
CA VAL A 87 0.55 -5.44 17.48
C VAL A 87 -0.62 -5.62 18.43
N THR A 88 -1.84 -5.56 17.91
CA THR A 88 -3.07 -5.79 18.68
C THR A 88 -3.95 -6.78 17.94
N VAL A 89 -4.43 -7.80 18.64
CA VAL A 89 -5.32 -8.82 18.06
C VAL A 89 -6.71 -8.72 18.67
N PHE A 90 -7.74 -8.63 17.83
CA PHE A 90 -9.13 -8.52 18.26
C PHE A 90 -10.10 -9.18 17.26
N PRO A 91 -11.29 -9.62 17.70
CA PRO A 91 -12.27 -10.23 16.80
C PRO A 91 -13.03 -9.15 16.02
N LYS A 92 -13.38 -9.44 14.75
CA LYS A 92 -14.20 -8.55 13.92
C LYS A 92 -15.62 -8.36 14.47
N SER A 93 -16.18 -9.42 15.04
CA SER A 93 -17.55 -9.47 15.60
C SER A 93 -17.54 -10.03 17.04
N PRO A 94 -18.59 -9.84 17.85
CA PRO A 94 -18.71 -10.45 19.18
C PRO A 94 -18.48 -11.97 19.14
N VAL A 95 -17.78 -12.51 20.14
CA VAL A 95 -17.41 -13.93 20.18
C VAL A 95 -18.59 -14.78 20.64
N MET A 96 -19.03 -15.73 19.80
CA MET A 96 -20.10 -16.67 20.09
C MET A 96 -19.70 -18.10 19.69
N LEU A 97 -20.00 -19.08 20.55
CA LEU A 97 -19.69 -20.48 20.31
C LEU A 97 -20.42 -20.99 19.06
N GLY A 98 -19.69 -21.67 18.17
CA GLY A 98 -20.24 -22.26 16.95
C GLY A 98 -20.51 -21.27 15.80
N GLN A 99 -20.22 -19.98 15.96
CA GLN A 99 -20.37 -18.99 14.90
C GLN A 99 -19.01 -18.63 14.25
N PRO A 100 -18.91 -18.60 12.91
CA PRO A 100 -17.71 -18.15 12.22
C PRO A 100 -17.35 -16.69 12.54
N ASN A 101 -16.06 -16.39 12.65
CA ASN A 101 -15.53 -15.04 12.91
C ASN A 101 -14.15 -14.86 12.27
N THR A 102 -13.63 -13.63 12.26
CA THR A 102 -12.30 -13.28 11.75
C THR A 102 -11.52 -12.58 12.86
N LEU A 103 -10.31 -13.07 13.13
CA LEU A 103 -9.35 -12.35 13.97
C LEU A 103 -8.60 -11.33 13.12
N ILE A 104 -8.51 -10.10 13.61
CA ILE A 104 -7.77 -8.99 13.02
C ILE A 104 -6.49 -8.83 13.85
N CYS A 105 -5.35 -8.69 13.18
CA CYS A 105 -4.01 -8.53 13.75
C CYS A 105 -3.35 -7.28 13.18
#